data_AF-A0A9Q0NA88-F1
#
_entry.id   AF-A0A9Q0NA88-F1
#
_cell.length_a   1.000
_cell.length_b   1.000
_cell.length_c   1.000
_cell.angle_alpha   90.00
_cell.angle_beta   90.00
_cell.angle_gamma   90.00
#
_symmetry.space_group_name_H-M   'P 1'
#
loop_
_entity.id
_entity.type
_entity.pdbx_description
1 polymer ?
#
loop_
_entity_poly.entity_id
_entity_poly.type
_entity_poly.pdbx_seq_one_letter_code
_entity_poly.pdbx_strand_id
1 'polypeptide(L)'
;TPHNLAYRAEGNANLVLSISKSRQILRLLKTVKDCNDADDNELDKLQATVRYVKSFTRLLAEEFKIIPQITEIKINNYNAFNNWLLQYRPVSIFEIFFKNCGLN
;
A
#
# COMPACT_ATOMS: atom_id res chain seq x y z
N THR A 1 -8.79 -13.28 -12.32
CA THR A 1 -7.46 -12.69 -12.07
C THR A 1 -7.68 -11.22 -11.70
N PRO A 2 -6.75 -10.47 -11.07
CA PRO A 2 -6.93 -9.04 -10.84
C PRO A 2 -6.76 -8.31 -12.19
N HIS A 3 -7.61 -8.63 -13.17
CA HIS A 3 -7.48 -8.22 -14.58
C HIS A 3 -7.52 -6.70 -14.75
N ASN A 4 -7.99 -5.99 -13.72
CA ASN A 4 -8.04 -4.53 -13.68
C ASN A 4 -7.00 -3.92 -12.73
N LEU A 5 -6.01 -4.65 -12.25
CA LEU A 5 -4.92 -4.10 -11.45
C LEU A 5 -3.58 -4.44 -12.09
N ALA A 6 -2.67 -3.48 -12.09
CA ALA A 6 -1.29 -3.69 -12.47
C ALA A 6 -0.36 -3.19 -11.36
N TYR A 7 0.70 -3.95 -11.09
CA TYR A 7 1.77 -3.51 -10.21
C TYR A 7 2.38 -2.22 -10.77
N ARG A 8 2.55 -1.19 -9.93
CA ARG A 8 3.13 0.08 -10.35
C ARG A 8 4.44 0.39 -9.65
N ALA A 9 4.45 0.32 -8.32
CA ALA A 9 5.61 0.66 -7.52
C ALA A 9 5.45 0.12 -6.09
N GLU A 10 6.55 0.11 -5.35
CA GLU A 10 6.55 -0.17 -3.93
C GLU A 10 7.64 0.65 -3.22
N GLY A 11 7.32 1.18 -2.05
CA GLY A 11 8.29 1.75 -1.11
C GLY A 11 8.26 1.00 0.22
N ASN A 12 9.04 1.43 1.22
CA ASN A 12 9.14 0.70 2.49
C ASN A 12 7.81 0.50 3.22
N ALA A 13 6.90 1.48 3.16
CA ALA A 13 5.62 1.43 3.88
C ALA A 13 4.40 1.09 3.00
N ASN A 14 4.46 1.30 1.68
CA ASN A 14 3.28 1.21 0.81
C ASN A 14 3.57 0.48 -0.50
N LEU A 15 2.59 -0.30 -0.95
CA LEU A 15 2.49 -0.89 -2.27
C LEU A 15 1.53 -0.05 -3.13
N VAL A 16 1.88 0.19 -4.39
CA VAL A 16 1.07 0.98 -5.32
C VAL A 16 0.67 0.13 -6.51
N LEU A 17 -0.64 0.07 -6.78
CA LEU A 17 -1.25 -0.60 -7.92
C LEU A 17 -2.00 0.43 -8.77
N SER A 18 -1.90 0.35 -10.09
CA SER A 18 -2.78 1.11 -10.98
C SER A 18 -4.04 0.32 -11.28
N ILE A 19 -5.18 0.99 -11.31
CA ILE A 19 -6.44 0.38 -11.75
C ILE A 19 -6.53 0.54 -13.27
N SER A 20 -6.54 -0.57 -14.01
CA SER A 20 -6.67 -0.55 -15.46
C SER A 20 -7.96 0.17 -15.87
N LYS A 21 -7.87 1.00 -16.91
CA LYS A 21 -8.97 1.81 -17.47
C LYS A 21 -9.47 2.97 -16.61
N SER A 22 -9.10 3.06 -15.33
CA SER A 22 -9.28 4.30 -14.56
C SER A 22 -7.93 5.00 -14.40
N ARG A 23 -7.92 6.34 -14.44
CA ARG A 23 -6.69 7.12 -14.17
C ARG A 23 -6.42 7.20 -12.66
N GLN A 24 -6.58 6.09 -11.96
CA GLN A 24 -6.53 6.00 -10.50
C GLN A 24 -5.51 4.94 -10.06
N ILE A 25 -5.04 5.13 -8.83
CA ILE A 25 -4.12 4.21 -8.16
C ILE A 25 -4.69 3.78 -6.82
N LEU A 26 -4.37 2.56 -6.44
CA LEU A 26 -4.53 2.02 -5.10
C LEU A 26 -3.19 2.06 -4.38
N ARG A 27 -3.18 2.68 -3.20
CA ARG A 27 -2.03 2.69 -2.30
C ARG A 27 -2.39 1.84 -1.08
N LEU A 28 -1.79 0.67 -1.01
CA LEU A 28 -2.00 -0.31 0.05
C LEU A 28 -0.87 -0.16 1.08
N LEU A 29 -1.24 -0.15 2.35
CA LEU A 29 -0.26 -0.18 3.42
C LEU A 29 0.33 -1.59 3.53
N LYS A 30 1.65 -1.68 3.69
CA LYS A 30 2.31 -2.96 3.93
C LYS A 30 2.29 -3.25 5.42
N THR A 31 1.80 -4.40 5.78
CA THR A 31 1.95 -4.91 7.14
C THR A 31 3.30 -5.60 7.24
N VAL A 32 4.13 -5.13 8.18
CA VAL A 32 5.26 -5.92 8.66
C VAL A 32 4.66 -6.78 9.76
N LYS A 33 4.62 -8.10 9.58
CA LYS A 33 4.36 -9.00 10.70
C LYS A 33 5.62 -9.00 11.56
N ASP A 34 5.76 -8.00 12.42
CA ASP A 34 6.61 -8.19 13.58
C ASP A 34 5.90 -9.21 14.47
N CYS A 35 6.64 -10.24 14.86
CA CYS A 35 6.15 -11.41 15.58
C CYS A 35 5.59 -11.09 16.98
N ASN A 36 5.64 -9.84 17.44
CA ASN A 36 5.33 -9.44 18.81
C ASN A 36 4.34 -8.28 18.97
N ASP A 37 3.96 -7.57 17.91
CA ASP A 37 3.06 -6.42 18.06
C ASP A 37 1.64 -6.76 17.59
N ALA A 38 0.84 -7.18 18.58
CA ALA A 38 -0.59 -7.07 18.49
C ALA A 38 -0.98 -5.59 18.64
N ASP A 39 -1.86 -5.14 17.77
CA ASP A 39 -2.81 -4.04 18.02
C ASP A 39 -2.37 -2.60 17.67
N ASP A 40 -1.82 -2.41 16.47
CA ASP A 40 -1.82 -1.09 15.85
C ASP A 40 -3.03 -0.94 14.91
N ASN A 41 -3.93 0.00 15.22
CA ASN A 41 -5.13 0.28 14.44
C ASN A 41 -4.77 0.88 13.06
N GLU A 42 -4.51 0.02 12.09
CA GLU A 42 -4.08 0.40 10.73
C GLU A 42 -5.09 1.34 10.02
N LEU A 43 -6.38 1.26 10.39
CA LEU A 43 -7.39 2.19 9.90
C LEU A 43 -7.16 3.61 10.44
N ASP A 44 -6.82 3.76 11.72
CA ASP A 44 -6.52 5.07 12.32
C ASP A 44 -5.27 5.68 11.68
N LYS A 45 -4.23 4.89 11.43
CA LYS A 45 -3.02 5.34 10.70
C LYS A 45 -3.37 5.82 9.29
N LEU A 46 -4.23 5.10 8.57
CA LEU A 46 -4.70 5.49 7.25
C LEU A 46 -5.51 6.78 7.29
N GLN A 47 -6.45 6.90 8.25
CA GLN A 47 -7.23 8.12 8.44
C GLN A 47 -6.36 9.32 8.81
N ALA A 48 -5.38 9.14 9.70
CA ALA A 48 -4.42 10.18 10.08
C ALA A 48 -3.62 10.66 8.86
N THR A 49 -3.18 9.73 8.01
CA THR A 49 -2.48 10.04 6.75
C THR A 49 -3.35 10.90 5.83
N VAL A 50 -4.63 10.55 5.64
CA VAL A 50 -5.54 11.34 4.79
C VAL A 50 -5.79 12.73 5.38
N ARG A 51 -5.97 12.85 6.71
CA ARG A 51 -6.12 14.15 7.40
C ARG A 51 -4.88 15.03 7.22
N TYR A 52 -3.69 14.44 7.33
CA TYR A 52 -2.43 15.13 7.10
C TYR A 52 -2.34 15.63 5.66
N VAL A 53 -2.58 14.77 4.66
CA VAL A 53 -2.56 15.17 3.24
C VAL A 53 -3.55 16.29 2.98
N LYS A 54 -4.78 16.20 3.50
CA LYS A 54 -5.80 17.26 3.36
C LYS A 54 -5.35 18.59 3.98
N SER A 55 -4.56 18.55 5.05
CA SER A 55 -4.03 19.76 5.68
C SER A 55 -2.87 20.34 4.87
N PHE A 56 -1.95 19.48 4.40
CA PHE A 56 -0.80 19.86 3.59
C PHE A 56 -1.21 20.42 2.21
N THR A 57 -2.21 19.83 1.55
CA THR A 57 -2.67 20.30 0.23
C THR A 57 -3.26 21.71 0.26
N ARG A 58 -3.64 22.25 1.43
CA ARG A 58 -4.04 23.65 1.57
C ARG A 58 -2.91 24.63 1.26
N LEU A 59 -1.67 24.19 1.35
CA LEU A 59 -0.47 24.97 1.03
C LEU A 59 -0.12 24.95 -0.47
N LEU A 60 -0.81 24.12 -1.26
CA LEU A 60 -0.55 23.94 -2.68
C LEU A 60 -1.56 24.72 -3.54
N ALA A 61 -1.16 25.09 -4.76
CA ALA A 61 -2.09 25.58 -5.77
C ALA A 61 -3.11 24.50 -6.15
N GLU A 62 -4.29 24.91 -6.60
CA GLU A 62 -5.46 24.04 -6.77
C GLU A 62 -5.18 22.86 -7.72
N GLU A 63 -4.45 23.11 -8.80
CA GLU A 63 -4.06 22.12 -9.81
C GLU A 63 -3.16 21.00 -9.28
N PHE A 64 -2.53 21.19 -8.11
CA PHE A 64 -1.67 20.18 -7.45
C PHE A 64 -2.36 19.50 -6.26
N LYS A 65 -3.61 19.84 -5.94
CA LYS A 65 -4.32 19.25 -4.81
C LYS A 65 -4.85 17.87 -5.17
N ILE A 66 -4.17 16.84 -4.69
CA ILE A 66 -4.66 15.45 -4.74
C ILE A 66 -5.02 15.01 -3.33
N ILE A 67 -6.31 14.84 -3.06
CA ILE A 67 -6.81 14.35 -1.78
C ILE A 67 -7.19 12.86 -1.94
N PRO A 68 -6.47 11.93 -1.29
CA PRO A 68 -6.80 10.52 -1.36
C PRO A 68 -8.12 10.20 -0.65
N GLN A 69 -8.83 9.19 -1.15
CA GLN A 69 -10.02 8.64 -0.52
C GLN A 69 -9.71 7.26 0.05
N ILE A 70 -10.22 6.97 1.25
CA ILE A 70 -10.15 5.63 1.84
C ILE A 70 -11.28 4.81 1.23
N THR A 71 -10.96 3.59 0.82
CA THR A 71 -11.94 2.65 0.26
C THR A 71 -11.71 1.26 0.80
N GLU A 72 -12.78 0.52 1.01
CA GLU A 72 -12.73 -0.89 1.37
C GLU A 72 -12.49 -1.73 0.12
N ILE A 73 -11.56 -2.69 0.21
CA ILE A 73 -11.24 -3.58 -0.90
C ILE A 73 -11.55 -5.00 -0.44
N LYS A 74 -12.43 -5.68 -1.17
CA LYS A 74 -12.74 -7.09 -0.91
C LYS A 74 -11.78 -7.96 -1.73
N ILE A 75 -10.82 -8.56 -1.03
CA ILE A 75 -9.90 -9.54 -1.61
C ILE A 75 -10.34 -10.94 -1.17
N ASN A 76 -10.88 -11.72 -2.10
CA ASN A 76 -11.42 -13.05 -1.80
C ASN A 76 -10.33 -14.05 -1.38
N ASN A 77 -9.08 -13.86 -1.83
CA ASN A 77 -7.95 -14.71 -1.47
C ASN A 77 -6.66 -13.89 -1.41
N TYR A 78 -6.26 -13.52 -0.20
CA TYR A 78 -5.05 -12.72 0.06
C TYR A 78 -3.75 -13.45 -0.34
N ASN A 79 -3.68 -14.78 -0.17
CA ASN A 79 -2.49 -15.56 -0.52
C ASN A 79 -2.28 -15.58 -2.04
N ALA A 80 -3.35 -15.81 -2.81
CA ALA A 80 -3.28 -15.78 -4.27
C ALA A 80 -2.91 -14.37 -4.78
N PHE A 81 -3.45 -13.32 -4.15
CA PHE A 81 -3.12 -11.94 -4.48
C PHE A 81 -1.65 -11.61 -4.19
N ASN A 82 -1.14 -12.00 -3.02
CA ASN A 82 0.26 -11.81 -2.66
C ASN A 82 1.18 -12.58 -3.61
N ASN A 83 0.90 -13.85 -3.90
CA ASN A 83 1.67 -14.65 -4.86
C ASN A 83 1.70 -14.02 -6.26
N TRP A 84 0.55 -13.49 -6.72
CA TRP A 84 0.50 -12.74 -7.98
C TRP A 84 1.36 -11.46 -7.94
N LEU A 85 1.48 -10.79 -6.80
CA LEU A 85 2.35 -9.62 -6.66
C LEU A 85 3.83 -9.98 -6.64
N LEU A 86 4.22 -11.12 -6.04
CA LEU A 86 5.62 -11.50 -5.85
C LEU A 86 6.44 -11.47 -7.15
N GLN A 87 5.83 -11.87 -8.27
CA GLN A 87 6.50 -11.89 -9.57
C GLN A 87 6.93 -10.51 -10.10
N TYR A 88 6.37 -9.43 -9.55
CA TYR A 88 6.66 -8.05 -9.97
C TYR A 88 7.47 -7.26 -8.94
N ARG A 89 7.61 -7.77 -7.71
CA ARG A 89 8.29 -7.05 -6.62
C ARG A 89 9.81 -7.12 -6.79
N PRO A 90 10.56 -6.05 -6.48
CA PRO A 90 12.01 -6.08 -6.54
C PRO A 90 12.59 -7.10 -5.55
N VAL A 91 13.58 -7.88 -5.98
CA VAL A 91 14.26 -8.89 -5.15
C VAL A 91 14.85 -8.28 -3.87
N SER A 92 15.38 -7.06 -3.95
CA SER A 92 15.95 -6.32 -2.80
C SER A 92 14.95 -6.02 -1.69
N ILE A 93 13.64 -5.98 -1.98
CA ILE A 93 12.62 -5.79 -0.94
C ILE A 93 12.38 -7.07 -0.14
N PHE A 94 12.62 -8.25 -0.74
CA PHE A 94 12.55 -9.52 -0.01
C PHE A 94 13.65 -9.62 1.03
N GLU A 95 14.87 -9.19 0.71
CA GLU A 95 16.01 -9.21 1.64
C GLU A 95 15.76 -8.37 2.90
N ILE A 96 15.03 -7.26 2.78
CA ILE A 96 14.64 -6.41 3.92
C ILE A 96 13.64 -7.15 4.82
N PHE A 97 12.69 -7.89 4.23
CA PHE A 97 11.75 -8.70 5.00
C PHE A 97 12.46 -9.84 5.75
N PHE A 98 13.39 -10.54 5.09
CA PHE A 98 14.19 -11.61 5.72
C PHE A 98 15.14 -11.09 6.80
N LYS A 99 15.81 -9.95 6.56
CA LYS A 99 16.68 -9.31 7.57
C LYS A 99 15.91 -8.87 8.82
N ASN A 100 14.71 -8.33 8.65
CA ASN A 100 13.92 -7.81 9.78
C ASN A 100 13.22 -8.94 10.56
N CYS A 101 12.90 -10.07 9.92
CA CYS A 101 12.29 -11.22 10.60
C CYS A 101 13.29 -12.26 11.12
N GLY A 102 14.61 -11.99 11.06
CA GLY A 102 15.63 -12.82 11.72
C GLY A 102 15.72 -14.27 11.22
N LEU A 103 15.29 -14.54 9.99
CA LEU A 103 15.43 -15.86 9.38
C LEU A 103 16.75 -15.88 8.58
N ASN A 104 17.80 -16.38 9.23
CA ASN A 104 19.02 -16.87 8.56
C ASN A 104 18.71 -18.15 7.78
#